data_AF-A0A8T5RQN7-F1
#
_entry.id   AF-A0A8T5RQN7-F1
#
_cell.length_a   1.000
_cell.length_b   1.000
_cell.length_c   1.000
_cell.angle_alpha   90.00
_cell.angle_beta   90.00
_cell.angle_gamma   90.00
#
_symmetry.space_group_name_H-M   'P 1'
#
loop_
_entity.id
_entity.type
_entity.pdbx_description
1 polymer ?
#
loop_
_entity_poly.entity_id
_entity_poly.type
_entity_poly.pdbx_seq_one_letter_code
_entity_poly.pdbx_strand_id
1 'polypeptide(L)'
;MKLTEIIGLEENHAKLLEKEGINNVEELVPLSYNQIRSLARKIGVSVKLLDTWQEHADLMRIEGVNPKLANALNMIGIDSLKEFAQRNPKNALEKLKLLKKENPKIITKIPTLKVIEDLIIKAEKIADIQPKDDKVKKKPSPKKKPAPKKSTDPEIPLTPNYKPIEKFEKDYGKFGSEFWDKKWETAPIIYTGRALRGESYKKQIDVDVKAFIKENDAILWHVITQVGLRKDTPNETALAIQNFVCNFLKYKYDDETVDCPEFWLFPFESIQSEIGDCEDGAILIAALLINAGIPNWRVKVCAAQVFADPVFAPSDTELGGHAYCIYLADREDSERKLEWVILDWCYLQDPEIPIEEKPLARNGGQEGAYQEVWFTFNNENSWAQSSFEVREGRISKNRITKKEEVLAPLEDILKHLASDELNKIFKKYNLEIE
;
A
#
# COMPACT_ATOMS: atom_id res chain seq x y z
N MET A 1 -17.65 -12.51 24.97
CA MET A 1 -18.60 -13.24 24.09
C MET A 1 -18.01 -14.58 23.69
N LYS A 2 -18.80 -15.59 23.29
CA LYS A 2 -18.23 -16.85 22.79
C LYS A 2 -17.66 -16.67 21.39
N LEU A 3 -16.55 -17.35 21.08
CA LEU A 3 -15.92 -17.28 19.74
C LEU A 3 -16.89 -17.66 18.62
N THR A 4 -17.74 -18.66 18.82
CA THR A 4 -18.73 -19.14 17.84
C THR A 4 -19.88 -18.18 17.58
N GLU A 5 -19.94 -17.04 18.27
CA GLU A 5 -20.86 -15.95 17.92
C GLU A 5 -20.35 -15.17 16.71
N ILE A 6 -19.04 -15.20 16.40
CA ILE A 6 -18.48 -14.57 15.20
C ILE A 6 -18.97 -15.33 13.97
N ILE A 7 -19.59 -14.61 13.03
CA ILE A 7 -20.04 -15.19 11.77
C ILE A 7 -18.82 -15.68 10.97
N GLY A 8 -18.86 -16.94 10.55
CA GLY A 8 -17.76 -17.60 9.84
C GLY A 8 -16.76 -18.31 10.74
N LEU A 9 -16.85 -18.18 12.07
CA LEU A 9 -16.01 -18.90 13.03
C LEU A 9 -16.72 -20.18 13.49
N GLU A 10 -16.36 -21.30 12.87
CA GLU A 10 -16.93 -22.62 13.19
C GLU A 10 -16.38 -23.21 14.49
N GLU A 11 -17.16 -24.11 15.12
CA GLU A 11 -16.83 -24.79 16.38
C GLU A 11 -15.44 -25.47 16.37
N ASN A 12 -15.02 -26.01 15.22
CA ASN A 12 -13.71 -26.64 15.09
C ASN A 12 -12.57 -25.62 15.23
N HIS A 13 -12.70 -24.46 14.59
CA HIS A 13 -11.70 -23.38 14.70
C HIS A 13 -11.74 -22.72 16.07
N ALA A 14 -12.92 -22.58 16.69
CA ALA A 14 -13.04 -22.10 18.07
C ALA A 14 -12.21 -22.94 19.05
N LYS A 15 -12.30 -24.27 18.96
CA LYS A 15 -11.51 -25.18 19.80
C LYS A 15 -10.01 -25.10 19.55
N LEU A 16 -9.59 -24.77 18.34
CA LEU A 16 -8.18 -24.57 18.01
C LEU A 16 -7.65 -23.26 18.59
N LEU A 17 -8.46 -22.19 18.52
CA LEU A 17 -8.16 -20.91 19.17
C LEU A 17 -8.05 -21.07 20.70
N GLU A 18 -8.97 -21.80 21.32
CA GLU A 18 -8.94 -22.10 22.76
C GLU A 18 -7.65 -22.84 23.17
N LYS A 19 -7.18 -23.79 22.35
CA LYS A 19 -5.91 -24.49 22.58
C LYS A 19 -4.69 -23.57 22.50
N GLU A 20 -4.75 -22.54 21.67
CA GLU A 20 -3.71 -21.52 21.54
C GLU A 20 -3.86 -20.38 22.54
N GLY A 21 -4.80 -20.49 23.49
CA GLY A 21 -4.99 -19.55 24.58
C GLY A 21 -5.97 -18.41 24.31
N ILE A 22 -6.73 -18.45 23.21
CA ILE A 22 -7.79 -17.50 22.88
C ILE A 22 -9.14 -18.12 23.21
N ASN A 23 -9.75 -17.71 24.31
CA ASN A 23 -10.93 -18.34 24.91
C ASN A 23 -12.23 -17.59 24.65
N ASN A 24 -12.14 -16.33 24.21
CA ASN A 24 -13.29 -15.46 23.97
C ASN A 24 -12.98 -14.45 22.86
N VAL A 25 -14.03 -13.79 22.39
CA VAL A 25 -13.97 -12.79 21.31
C VAL A 25 -13.03 -11.63 21.66
N GLU A 26 -13.06 -11.18 22.90
CA GLU A 26 -12.31 -10.02 23.36
C GLU A 26 -10.79 -10.25 23.30
N GLU A 27 -10.35 -11.50 23.44
CA GLU A 27 -8.95 -11.91 23.33
C GLU A 27 -8.41 -11.90 21.90
N LEU A 28 -9.27 -11.82 20.87
CA LEU A 28 -8.83 -11.62 19.48
C LEU A 28 -8.37 -10.19 19.23
N VAL A 29 -9.03 -9.20 19.82
CA VAL A 29 -8.82 -7.76 19.54
C VAL A 29 -7.38 -7.27 19.75
N PRO A 30 -6.65 -7.64 20.82
CA PRO A 30 -5.31 -7.09 21.07
C PRO A 30 -4.20 -7.76 20.26
N LEU A 31 -4.51 -8.78 19.45
CA LEU A 31 -3.49 -9.49 18.68
C LEU A 31 -2.91 -8.55 17.60
N SER A 32 -1.59 -8.44 17.54
CA SER A 32 -0.91 -7.78 16.44
C SER A 32 -0.99 -8.59 15.15
N TYR A 33 -0.73 -7.96 14.00
CA TYR A 33 -0.65 -8.63 12.71
C TYR A 33 0.25 -9.88 12.74
N ASN A 34 1.42 -9.79 13.38
CA ASN A 34 2.34 -10.94 13.52
C ASN A 34 1.76 -12.07 14.39
N GLN A 35 1.01 -11.73 15.44
CA GLN A 35 0.34 -12.72 16.28
C GLN A 35 -0.82 -13.39 15.53
N ILE A 36 -1.63 -12.63 14.78
CA ILE A 36 -2.65 -13.15 13.87
C ILE A 36 -2.00 -14.07 12.83
N ARG A 37 -0.91 -13.63 12.18
CA ARG A 37 -0.16 -14.43 11.19
C ARG A 37 0.33 -15.76 11.76
N SER A 38 0.96 -15.73 12.93
CA SER A 38 1.42 -16.95 13.60
C SER A 38 0.26 -17.85 14.01
N LEU A 39 -0.83 -17.28 14.54
CA LEU A 39 -1.98 -18.03 15.04
C LEU A 39 -2.74 -18.71 13.90
N ALA A 40 -2.97 -17.98 12.80
CA ALA A 40 -3.62 -18.50 11.59
C ALA A 40 -2.89 -19.74 11.04
N ARG A 41 -1.54 -19.68 10.97
CA ARG A 41 -0.70 -20.81 10.55
C ARG A 41 -0.86 -22.02 11.47
N LYS A 42 -0.90 -21.82 12.80
CA LYS A 42 -1.04 -22.92 13.76
C LYS A 42 -2.40 -23.60 13.70
N ILE A 43 -3.47 -22.82 13.52
CA ILE A 43 -4.85 -23.35 13.49
C ILE A 43 -5.31 -23.75 12.08
N GLY A 44 -4.47 -23.56 11.06
CA GLY A 44 -4.73 -24.02 9.69
C GLY A 44 -5.78 -23.19 8.94
N VAL A 45 -5.82 -21.88 9.17
CA VAL A 45 -6.73 -20.96 8.47
C VAL A 45 -5.95 -19.86 7.76
N SER A 46 -6.57 -19.17 6.80
CA SER A 46 -5.96 -17.99 6.19
C SER A 46 -5.89 -16.84 7.21
N VAL A 47 -4.84 -16.01 7.12
CA VAL A 47 -4.72 -14.80 7.94
C VAL A 47 -5.92 -13.91 7.74
N LYS A 48 -6.35 -13.70 6.49
CA LYS A 48 -7.57 -12.93 6.18
C LYS A 48 -8.80 -13.42 6.93
N LEU A 49 -9.00 -14.74 7.05
CA LEU A 49 -10.14 -15.28 7.79
C LEU A 49 -10.05 -14.99 9.30
N LEU A 50 -8.86 -15.14 9.88
CA LEU A 50 -8.60 -14.81 11.29
C LEU A 50 -8.70 -13.30 11.55
N ASP A 51 -8.23 -12.48 10.61
CA ASP A 51 -8.30 -11.03 10.61
C ASP A 51 -9.76 -10.57 10.56
N THR A 52 -10.58 -11.15 9.68
CA THR A 52 -12.04 -10.94 9.67
C THR A 52 -12.69 -11.31 11.01
N TRP A 53 -12.24 -12.37 11.68
CA TRP A 53 -12.73 -12.68 13.03
C TRP A 53 -12.31 -11.62 14.07
N GLN A 54 -11.10 -11.07 13.96
CA GLN A 54 -10.63 -9.97 14.79
C GLN A 54 -11.40 -8.66 14.50
N GLU A 55 -11.65 -8.32 13.23
CA GLU A 55 -12.45 -7.16 12.79
C GLU A 55 -13.88 -7.25 13.34
N HIS A 56 -14.51 -8.43 13.22
CA HIS A 56 -15.80 -8.70 13.84
C HIS A 56 -15.74 -8.53 15.37
N ALA A 57 -14.68 -9.04 16.02
CA ALA A 57 -14.48 -8.89 17.45
C ALA A 57 -14.36 -7.41 17.86
N ASP A 58 -13.61 -6.60 17.11
CA ASP A 58 -13.42 -5.18 17.40
C ASP A 58 -14.72 -4.37 17.23
N LEU A 59 -15.47 -4.61 16.15
CA LEU A 59 -16.77 -3.97 15.92
C LEU A 59 -17.81 -4.33 17.01
N MET A 60 -17.81 -5.58 17.47
CA MET A 60 -18.74 -6.05 18.51
C MET A 60 -18.46 -5.48 19.90
N ARG A 61 -17.35 -4.75 20.10
CA ARG A 61 -17.13 -3.95 21.33
C ARG A 61 -18.11 -2.79 21.45
N ILE A 62 -18.71 -2.35 20.35
CA ILE A 62 -19.71 -1.26 20.35
C ILE A 62 -21.04 -1.82 20.84
N GLU A 63 -21.49 -1.36 22.01
CA GLU A 63 -22.75 -1.81 22.58
C GLU A 63 -23.95 -1.53 21.64
N GLY A 64 -24.53 -2.60 21.09
CA GLY A 64 -25.62 -2.56 20.11
C GLY A 64 -25.24 -3.10 18.73
N VAL A 65 -23.95 -3.36 18.48
CA VAL A 65 -23.49 -4.13 17.32
C VAL A 65 -23.55 -5.62 17.64
N ASN A 66 -24.44 -6.34 16.97
CA ASN A 66 -24.53 -7.80 17.05
C ASN A 66 -23.71 -8.47 15.93
N PRO A 67 -23.49 -9.79 15.95
CA PRO A 67 -22.65 -10.45 14.95
C PRO A 67 -23.09 -10.25 13.50
N LYS A 68 -24.40 -10.17 13.24
CA LYS A 68 -24.92 -9.91 11.89
C LYS A 68 -24.63 -8.49 11.43
N LEU A 69 -24.70 -7.52 12.33
CA LEU A 69 -24.37 -6.14 12.02
C LEU A 69 -22.86 -5.97 11.85
N ALA A 70 -22.02 -6.61 12.68
CA ALA A 70 -20.57 -6.61 12.53
C ALA A 70 -20.15 -7.15 11.15
N ASN A 71 -20.67 -8.33 10.77
CA ASN A 71 -20.43 -8.89 9.45
C ASN A 71 -20.93 -7.98 8.31
N ALA A 72 -22.10 -7.35 8.47
CA ALA A 72 -22.62 -6.45 7.45
C ALA A 72 -21.80 -5.15 7.33
N LEU A 73 -21.23 -4.65 8.42
CA LEU A 73 -20.34 -3.48 8.44
C LEU A 73 -19.01 -3.81 7.74
N ASN A 74 -18.39 -4.93 8.08
CA ASN A 74 -17.17 -5.42 7.44
C ASN A 74 -17.36 -5.58 5.92
N MET A 75 -18.46 -6.20 5.49
CA MET A 75 -18.77 -6.36 4.07
C MET A 75 -19.01 -5.05 3.28
N ILE A 76 -19.21 -3.91 3.95
CA ILE A 76 -19.30 -2.59 3.29
C ILE A 76 -18.01 -1.76 3.43
N GLY A 77 -16.93 -2.39 3.89
CA GLY A 77 -15.60 -1.81 4.14
C GLY A 77 -15.60 -0.94 5.39
N ILE A 78 -16.05 -1.49 6.51
CA ILE A 78 -15.97 -0.87 7.84
C ILE A 78 -15.53 -1.97 8.78
N ASP A 79 -14.23 -2.01 9.06
CA ASP A 79 -13.55 -3.21 9.54
C ASP A 79 -13.13 -3.08 11.01
N SER A 80 -13.16 -1.86 11.56
CA SER A 80 -12.81 -1.61 12.96
C SER A 80 -13.76 -0.63 13.66
N LEU A 81 -13.75 -0.67 14.98
CA LEU A 81 -14.44 0.29 15.84
C LEU A 81 -13.98 1.72 15.53
N LYS A 82 -12.67 1.92 15.37
CA LYS A 82 -12.08 3.23 15.11
C LYS A 82 -12.49 3.77 13.75
N GLU A 83 -12.52 2.92 12.74
CA GLU A 83 -13.01 3.31 11.42
C GLU A 83 -14.48 3.67 11.46
N PHE A 84 -15.31 2.85 12.13
CA PHE A 84 -16.73 3.12 12.25
C PHE A 84 -17.02 4.45 12.94
N ALA A 85 -16.26 4.79 13.99
CA ALA A 85 -16.35 6.07 14.69
C ALA A 85 -16.15 7.30 13.78
N GLN A 86 -15.49 7.14 12.63
CA GLN A 86 -15.20 8.24 11.71
C GLN A 86 -16.16 8.29 10.49
N ARG A 87 -17.08 7.32 10.37
CA ARG A 87 -17.95 7.23 9.19
C ARG A 87 -19.11 8.23 9.25
N ASN A 88 -19.57 8.65 8.08
CA ASN A 88 -20.80 9.42 7.96
C ASN A 88 -22.03 8.48 8.14
N PRO A 89 -22.94 8.74 9.10
CA PRO A 89 -24.07 7.87 9.40
C PRO A 89 -25.00 7.61 8.21
N LYS A 90 -25.23 8.63 7.36
CA LYS A 90 -26.10 8.51 6.18
C LYS A 90 -25.46 7.62 5.11
N ASN A 91 -24.17 7.78 4.87
CA ASN A 91 -23.44 6.98 3.87
C ASN A 91 -23.35 5.51 4.32
N ALA A 92 -23.07 5.25 5.60
CA ALA A 92 -23.06 3.90 6.15
C ALA A 92 -24.45 3.23 5.99
N LEU A 93 -25.52 3.95 6.28
CA LEU A 93 -26.89 3.44 6.11
C LEU A 93 -27.23 3.13 4.65
N GLU A 94 -26.85 3.99 3.70
CA GLU A 94 -27.11 3.74 2.28
C GLU A 94 -26.32 2.53 1.76
N LYS A 95 -25.06 2.36 2.18
CA LYS A 95 -24.27 1.15 1.89
C LYS A 95 -24.92 -0.11 2.45
N LEU A 96 -25.40 -0.10 3.70
CA LEU A 96 -26.12 -1.24 4.29
C LEU A 96 -27.42 -1.57 3.55
N LYS A 97 -28.14 -0.55 3.04
CA LYS A 97 -29.33 -0.77 2.20
C LYS A 97 -28.98 -1.41 0.87
N LEU A 98 -27.90 -0.97 0.24
CA LEU A 98 -27.41 -1.57 -1.00
C LEU A 98 -27.02 -3.03 -0.79
N LEU A 99 -26.23 -3.32 0.26
CA LEU A 99 -25.84 -4.68 0.62
C LEU A 99 -27.06 -5.59 0.86
N LYS A 100 -28.09 -5.10 1.57
CA LYS A 100 -29.33 -5.87 1.76
C LYS A 100 -30.06 -6.14 0.45
N LYS A 101 -30.08 -5.18 -0.47
CA LYS A 101 -30.73 -5.33 -1.78
C LYS A 101 -30.02 -6.39 -2.61
N GLU A 102 -28.69 -6.42 -2.58
CA GLU A 102 -27.87 -7.37 -3.31
C GLU A 102 -27.88 -8.76 -2.66
N ASN A 103 -27.90 -8.82 -1.33
CA ASN A 103 -27.81 -10.08 -0.59
C ASN A 103 -28.71 -10.09 0.67
N PRO A 104 -30.02 -10.35 0.50
CA PRO A 104 -31.02 -10.19 1.56
C PRO A 104 -30.83 -11.07 2.81
N LYS A 105 -30.03 -12.14 2.69
CA LYS A 105 -29.77 -13.09 3.78
C LYS A 105 -28.76 -12.56 4.81
N ILE A 106 -27.92 -11.60 4.43
CA ILE A 106 -26.83 -11.08 5.27
C ILE A 106 -27.40 -10.23 6.42
N ILE A 107 -28.36 -9.36 6.11
CA ILE A 107 -28.99 -8.49 7.11
C ILE A 107 -30.52 -8.45 6.93
N THR A 108 -31.23 -9.08 7.87
CA THR A 108 -32.69 -9.18 7.80
C THR A 108 -33.39 -7.87 8.16
N LYS A 109 -32.83 -7.10 9.11
CA LYS A 109 -33.36 -5.81 9.57
C LYS A 109 -32.27 -4.74 9.49
N ILE A 110 -32.52 -3.70 8.68
CA ILE A 110 -31.60 -2.56 8.57
C ILE A 110 -31.82 -1.64 9.79
N PRO A 111 -30.75 -1.20 10.47
CA PRO A 111 -30.84 -0.14 11.48
C PRO A 111 -31.46 1.14 10.93
N THR A 112 -32.10 1.95 11.79
CA THR A 112 -32.52 3.30 11.40
C THR A 112 -31.31 4.23 11.39
N LEU A 113 -31.43 5.40 10.73
CA LEU A 113 -30.36 6.41 10.74
C LEU A 113 -29.96 6.78 12.18
N LYS A 114 -30.95 6.98 13.06
CA LYS A 114 -30.72 7.29 14.47
C LYS A 114 -29.93 6.21 15.19
N VAL A 115 -30.20 4.93 14.90
CA VAL A 115 -29.43 3.82 15.49
C VAL A 115 -27.98 3.85 15.02
N ILE A 116 -27.72 4.12 13.73
CA ILE A 116 -26.34 4.24 13.22
C ILE A 116 -25.62 5.43 13.86
N GLU A 117 -26.29 6.59 13.97
CA GLU A 117 -25.76 7.77 14.67
C GLU A 117 -25.40 7.45 16.12
N ASP A 118 -26.30 6.78 16.86
CA ASP A 118 -26.07 6.38 18.24
C ASP A 118 -24.89 5.39 18.37
N LEU A 119 -24.73 4.44 17.44
CA LEU A 119 -23.62 3.49 17.45
C LEU A 119 -22.28 4.17 17.14
N ILE A 120 -22.25 5.14 16.22
CA ILE A 120 -21.04 5.92 15.90
C ILE A 120 -20.59 6.72 17.12
N ILE A 121 -21.52 7.40 17.81
CA ILE A 121 -21.23 8.14 19.05
C ILE A 121 -20.66 7.19 20.13
N LYS A 122 -21.18 5.97 20.25
CA LYS A 122 -20.62 4.97 21.16
C LYS A 122 -19.21 4.54 20.75
N ALA A 123 -18.96 4.36 19.46
CA ALA A 123 -17.65 4.02 18.94
C ALA A 123 -16.62 5.15 19.19
N GLU A 124 -17.00 6.41 18.96
CA GLU A 124 -16.17 7.59 19.26
C GLU A 124 -15.75 7.64 20.73
N LYS A 125 -16.69 7.38 21.65
CA LYS A 125 -16.43 7.34 23.09
C LYS A 125 -15.46 6.22 23.49
N ILE A 126 -15.54 5.05 22.85
CA ILE A 126 -14.64 3.92 23.12
C ILE A 126 -13.25 4.20 22.53
N ALA A 127 -13.18 4.91 21.40
CA ALA A 127 -11.93 5.25 20.72
C ALA A 127 -11.20 6.46 21.32
N ASP A 128 -11.73 7.08 22.39
CA ASP A 128 -11.24 8.34 22.99
C ASP A 128 -11.11 9.49 21.96
N ILE A 129 -12.03 9.52 20.99
CA ILE A 129 -12.11 10.58 19.99
C ILE A 129 -12.96 11.71 20.58
N GLN A 130 -12.36 12.89 20.77
CA GLN A 130 -13.09 14.06 21.27
C GLN A 130 -14.22 14.45 20.31
N PRO A 131 -15.45 14.69 20.79
CA PRO A 131 -16.57 15.08 19.93
C PRO A 131 -16.29 16.44 19.29
N LYS A 132 -16.46 16.55 17.96
CA LYS A 132 -16.52 17.86 17.29
C LYS A 132 -17.83 18.54 17.71
N ASP A 133 -17.72 19.71 18.35
CA ASP A 133 -18.86 20.49 18.82
C ASP A 133 -19.88 20.78 17.72
N ASP A 134 -21.06 20.18 17.86
CA ASP A 134 -22.13 20.24 16.89
C ASP A 134 -23.11 21.38 17.22
N LYS A 135 -22.71 22.65 17.00
CA LYS A 135 -23.66 23.79 16.89
C LYS A 135 -23.16 24.90 15.97
N VAL A 136 -23.43 24.77 14.67
CA VAL A 136 -23.68 25.94 13.81
C VAL A 136 -24.98 25.77 13.04
N LYS A 137 -26.02 26.48 13.48
CA LYS A 137 -27.28 26.64 12.74
C LYS A 137 -26.97 27.31 11.39
N LYS A 138 -27.16 26.59 10.28
CA LYS A 138 -27.15 27.17 8.93
C LYS A 138 -28.29 28.19 8.80
N LYS A 139 -27.94 29.48 8.66
CA LYS A 139 -28.85 30.51 8.12
C LYS A 139 -29.05 30.27 6.61
N PRO A 140 -30.20 30.65 6.02
CA PRO A 140 -30.42 30.50 4.59
C PRO A 140 -29.42 31.36 3.82
N SER A 141 -28.76 30.76 2.84
CA SER A 141 -27.79 31.43 1.97
C SER A 141 -28.49 32.50 1.12
N PRO A 142 -27.94 33.73 1.00
CA PRO A 142 -28.43 34.68 0.00
C PRO A 142 -28.11 34.15 -1.39
N LYS A 143 -29.04 34.33 -2.34
CA LYS A 143 -28.79 34.06 -3.76
C LYS A 143 -27.53 34.81 -4.21
N LYS A 144 -26.42 34.08 -4.44
CA LYS A 144 -25.19 34.65 -5.01
C LYS A 144 -25.47 35.04 -6.47
N LYS A 145 -25.24 36.31 -6.79
CA LYS A 145 -25.04 36.77 -8.16
C LYS A 145 -23.87 35.99 -8.78
N PRO A 146 -23.89 35.70 -10.09
CA PRO A 146 -22.82 34.96 -10.74
C PRO A 146 -21.51 35.72 -10.58
N ALA A 147 -20.50 35.04 -10.01
CA ALA A 147 -19.13 35.52 -9.98
C ALA A 147 -18.56 35.53 -11.40
N PRO A 148 -17.64 36.46 -11.72
CA PRO A 148 -16.99 36.45 -13.03
C PRO A 148 -16.23 35.14 -13.20
N LYS A 149 -16.35 34.54 -14.39
CA LYS A 149 -15.66 33.29 -14.77
C LYS A 149 -14.16 33.45 -14.53
N LYS A 150 -13.62 32.85 -13.46
CA LYS A 150 -12.20 32.50 -13.39
C LYS A 150 -11.98 31.36 -14.39
N SER A 151 -10.94 31.49 -15.22
CA SER A 151 -10.46 30.40 -16.07
C SER A 151 -10.20 29.18 -15.21
N THR A 152 -10.77 28.05 -15.59
CA THR A 152 -10.64 26.74 -14.91
C THR A 152 -9.50 25.92 -15.50
N ASP A 153 -8.46 26.56 -16.02
CA ASP A 153 -7.23 25.84 -16.31
C ASP A 153 -6.46 25.76 -14.99
N PRO A 154 -6.18 24.55 -14.46
CA PRO A 154 -5.21 24.42 -13.39
C PRO A 154 -3.88 24.94 -13.94
N GLU A 155 -3.43 26.10 -13.46
CA GLU A 155 -2.05 26.54 -13.69
C GLU A 155 -1.15 25.48 -13.07
N ILE A 156 -0.61 24.58 -13.89
CA ILE A 156 0.48 23.69 -13.48
C ILE A 156 1.59 24.62 -13.00
N PRO A 157 1.98 24.58 -11.72
CA PRO A 157 3.01 25.47 -11.21
C PRO A 157 4.28 25.24 -12.02
N LEU A 158 4.83 26.31 -12.61
CA LEU A 158 6.20 26.26 -13.12
C LEU A 158 7.08 25.88 -11.93
N THR A 159 7.74 24.73 -11.96
CA THR A 159 8.71 24.30 -10.94
C THR A 159 10.00 25.10 -11.13
N PRO A 160 10.22 26.21 -10.40
CA PRO A 160 11.19 27.22 -10.82
C PRO A 160 12.66 26.79 -10.68
N ASN A 161 12.93 25.56 -10.26
CA ASN A 161 14.28 25.05 -9.93
C ASN A 161 14.44 23.54 -10.19
N TYR A 162 13.67 22.94 -11.09
CA TYR A 162 13.90 21.53 -11.44
C TYR A 162 15.34 21.33 -11.95
N LYS A 163 16.11 20.50 -11.25
CA LYS A 163 17.46 20.10 -11.65
C LYS A 163 17.68 18.64 -11.26
N PRO A 164 18.14 17.78 -12.18
CA PRO A 164 18.54 16.42 -11.84
C PRO A 164 19.45 16.39 -10.62
N ILE A 165 19.12 15.49 -9.69
CA ILE A 165 19.91 15.29 -8.47
C ILE A 165 21.22 14.60 -8.86
N GLU A 166 22.32 15.08 -8.30
CA GLU A 166 23.65 14.52 -8.56
C GLU A 166 23.74 13.06 -8.08
N LYS A 167 24.29 12.18 -8.93
CA LYS A 167 24.41 10.77 -8.58
C LYS A 167 25.46 10.57 -7.48
N PHE A 168 25.26 9.60 -6.60
CA PHE A 168 26.23 9.14 -5.62
C PHE A 168 27.34 8.32 -6.30
N GLU A 169 28.04 8.93 -7.25
CA GLU A 169 29.17 8.30 -7.93
C GLU A 169 30.43 8.38 -7.08
N LYS A 170 31.18 7.28 -7.06
CA LYS A 170 32.51 7.19 -6.46
C LYS A 170 33.32 6.14 -7.20
N ASP A 171 34.61 6.05 -6.89
CA ASP A 171 35.43 4.94 -7.38
C ASP A 171 35.04 3.65 -6.63
N TYR A 172 34.47 2.70 -7.35
CA TYR A 172 34.05 1.39 -6.84
C TYR A 172 35.11 0.29 -7.11
N GLY A 173 36.25 0.67 -7.70
CA GLY A 173 37.31 -0.26 -8.10
C GLY A 173 36.79 -1.40 -8.97
N LYS A 174 37.24 -2.63 -8.68
CA LYS A 174 36.88 -3.83 -9.47
C LYS A 174 35.42 -4.29 -9.31
N PHE A 175 34.67 -3.73 -8.34
CA PHE A 175 33.29 -4.12 -8.03
C PHE A 175 32.28 -3.00 -8.37
N GLY A 176 32.59 -2.17 -9.37
CA GLY A 176 31.68 -1.16 -9.91
C GLY A 176 30.65 -1.70 -10.90
N SER A 177 30.03 -0.80 -11.67
CA SER A 177 28.96 -1.10 -12.63
C SER A 177 29.27 -2.27 -13.56
N GLU A 178 30.46 -2.28 -14.17
CA GLU A 178 30.85 -3.35 -15.10
C GLU A 178 30.80 -4.75 -14.48
N PHE A 179 31.17 -4.87 -13.20
CA PHE A 179 31.12 -6.14 -12.50
C PHE A 179 29.67 -6.59 -12.27
N TRP A 180 28.79 -5.67 -11.85
CA TRP A 180 27.41 -6.01 -11.47
C TRP A 180 26.47 -6.16 -12.67
N ASP A 181 26.64 -5.36 -13.72
CA ASP A 181 25.79 -5.42 -14.90
C ASP A 181 26.09 -6.65 -15.76
N LYS A 182 27.37 -7.04 -15.88
CA LYS A 182 27.82 -8.20 -16.67
C LYS A 182 27.71 -9.52 -15.92
N LYS A 183 27.38 -9.51 -14.63
CA LYS A 183 27.30 -10.71 -13.80
C LYS A 183 26.14 -11.64 -14.20
N TRP A 184 25.12 -11.10 -14.85
CA TRP A 184 23.94 -11.84 -15.30
C TRP A 184 23.62 -11.52 -16.75
N GLU A 185 23.08 -12.50 -17.47
CA GLU A 185 22.63 -12.31 -18.85
C GLU A 185 21.44 -11.36 -18.89
N THR A 186 21.45 -10.43 -19.85
CA THR A 186 20.33 -9.53 -20.08
C THR A 186 19.33 -10.20 -21.00
N ALA A 187 18.05 -9.99 -20.73
CA ALA A 187 16.95 -10.51 -21.54
C ALA A 187 15.82 -9.48 -21.55
N PRO A 188 15.18 -9.22 -22.71
CA PRO A 188 13.95 -8.44 -22.74
C PRO A 188 12.86 -9.13 -21.93
N ILE A 189 12.12 -8.34 -21.15
CA ILE A 189 10.98 -8.79 -20.36
C ILE A 189 9.82 -7.90 -20.74
N ILE A 190 8.79 -8.52 -21.31
CA ILE A 190 7.66 -7.82 -21.89
C ILE A 190 6.44 -8.00 -20.99
N TYR A 191 5.96 -6.90 -20.43
CA TYR A 191 4.70 -6.80 -19.71
C TYR A 191 3.55 -6.54 -20.68
N THR A 192 2.51 -7.37 -20.64
CA THR A 192 1.40 -7.33 -21.62
C THR A 192 0.07 -6.85 -21.03
N GLY A 193 0.03 -6.52 -19.74
CA GLY A 193 -1.20 -6.12 -19.05
C GLY A 193 -1.66 -4.69 -19.30
N ARG A 194 -0.81 -3.82 -19.87
CA ARG A 194 -1.15 -2.39 -20.01
C ARG A 194 -2.30 -2.19 -21.01
N ALA A 195 -3.43 -1.72 -20.51
CA ALA A 195 -4.61 -1.45 -21.33
C ALA A 195 -4.65 -0.01 -21.85
N LEU A 196 -4.70 0.17 -23.17
CA LEU A 196 -5.10 1.42 -23.78
C LEU A 196 -6.63 1.46 -23.89
N ARG A 197 -7.24 2.46 -23.25
CA ARG A 197 -8.69 2.66 -23.23
C ARG A 197 -9.08 3.85 -24.09
N GLY A 198 -10.01 3.66 -25.02
CA GLY A 198 -10.65 4.72 -25.79
C GLY A 198 -12.09 4.35 -26.13
N GLU A 199 -12.91 5.32 -26.53
CA GLU A 199 -14.32 5.09 -26.91
C GLU A 199 -14.47 4.01 -27.99
N SER A 200 -13.46 3.85 -28.85
CA SER A 200 -13.47 2.93 -30.00
C SER A 200 -12.50 1.76 -29.90
N TYR A 201 -11.74 1.61 -28.80
CA TYR A 201 -10.81 0.49 -28.65
C TYR A 201 -10.56 0.10 -27.19
N LYS A 202 -10.42 -1.22 -26.99
CA LYS A 202 -9.92 -1.85 -25.75
C LYS A 202 -8.79 -2.77 -26.17
N LYS A 203 -7.56 -2.28 -26.13
CA LYS A 203 -6.39 -3.04 -26.61
C LYS A 203 -5.32 -3.06 -25.52
N GLN A 204 -4.79 -4.25 -25.23
CA GLN A 204 -3.57 -4.42 -24.46
C GLN A 204 -2.35 -4.11 -25.32
N ILE A 205 -1.35 -3.49 -24.71
CA ILE A 205 -0.08 -3.20 -25.34
C ILE A 205 1.07 -3.82 -24.58
N ASP A 206 2.08 -4.17 -25.35
CA ASP A 206 3.32 -4.73 -24.86
C ASP A 206 4.23 -3.59 -24.41
N VAL A 207 4.74 -3.70 -23.19
CA VAL A 207 5.62 -2.72 -22.55
C VAL A 207 6.87 -3.45 -22.08
N ASP A 208 8.04 -2.98 -22.51
CA ASP A 208 9.29 -3.41 -21.89
C ASP A 208 9.29 -2.94 -20.43
N VAL A 209 9.48 -3.83 -19.46
CA VAL A 209 9.41 -3.52 -18.02
C VAL A 209 10.32 -2.35 -17.61
N LYS A 210 11.42 -2.13 -18.33
CA LYS A 210 12.33 -0.99 -18.08
C LYS A 210 11.63 0.37 -18.26
N ALA A 211 10.55 0.43 -19.03
CA ALA A 211 9.82 1.66 -19.29
C ALA A 211 9.10 2.21 -18.04
N PHE A 212 8.83 1.37 -17.03
CA PHE A 212 8.18 1.79 -15.78
C PHE A 212 9.06 2.71 -14.92
N ILE A 213 10.38 2.63 -15.09
CA ILE A 213 11.33 3.42 -14.31
C ILE A 213 12.00 4.42 -15.23
N LYS A 214 11.83 5.71 -14.93
CA LYS A 214 12.48 6.81 -15.66
C LYS A 214 13.39 7.60 -14.73
N GLU A 215 14.56 7.96 -15.24
CA GLU A 215 15.37 9.00 -14.63
C GLU A 215 14.79 10.38 -14.98
N ASN A 216 15.18 11.39 -14.19
CA ASN A 216 14.81 12.77 -14.43
C ASN A 216 13.28 13.00 -14.39
N ASP A 217 12.56 12.25 -13.55
CA ASP A 217 11.12 12.42 -13.36
C ASP A 217 10.84 13.67 -12.50
N ALA A 218 10.07 14.62 -13.03
CA ALA A 218 9.77 15.89 -12.37
C ALA A 218 8.86 15.74 -11.14
N ILE A 219 7.94 14.76 -11.17
CA ILE A 219 7.04 14.48 -10.04
C ILE A 219 7.85 13.85 -8.91
N LEU A 220 8.66 12.84 -9.22
CA LEU A 220 9.51 12.20 -8.21
C LEU A 220 10.55 13.16 -7.65
N TRP A 221 11.14 14.01 -8.47
CA TRP A 221 12.02 15.08 -8.00
C TRP A 221 11.34 15.98 -6.96
N HIS A 222 10.08 16.34 -7.21
CA HIS A 222 9.31 17.16 -6.27
C HIS A 222 9.04 16.41 -4.96
N VAL A 223 8.66 15.13 -5.03
CA VAL A 223 8.48 14.29 -3.84
C VAL A 223 9.77 14.18 -3.04
N ILE A 224 10.89 13.88 -3.69
CA ILE A 224 12.21 13.73 -3.05
C ILE A 224 12.64 15.01 -2.35
N THR A 225 12.44 16.17 -3.00
CA THR A 225 12.87 17.47 -2.47
C THR A 225 11.97 18.00 -1.37
N GLN A 226 10.65 17.88 -1.50
CA GLN A 226 9.71 18.32 -0.46
C GLN A 226 9.78 17.44 0.79
N VAL A 227 9.78 16.11 0.62
CA VAL A 227 9.82 15.20 1.77
C VAL A 227 11.23 15.09 2.37
N GLY A 228 12.25 15.56 1.63
CA GLY A 228 13.65 15.47 2.02
C GLY A 228 14.15 14.03 2.05
N LEU A 229 13.81 13.24 1.02
CA LEU A 229 14.16 11.81 0.95
C LEU A 229 15.65 11.58 0.73
N ARG A 230 16.32 12.44 -0.03
CA ARG A 230 17.78 12.37 -0.20
C ARG A 230 18.49 12.79 1.09
N LYS A 231 19.38 11.93 1.57
CA LYS A 231 20.23 12.12 2.76
C LYS A 231 21.70 12.26 2.36
N ASP A 232 22.58 12.34 3.34
CA ASP A 232 24.02 12.53 3.14
C ASP A 232 24.66 11.29 2.52
N THR A 233 24.17 10.10 2.86
CA THR A 233 24.67 8.83 2.33
C THR A 233 23.66 8.09 1.45
N PRO A 234 24.13 7.22 0.54
CA PRO A 234 23.26 6.33 -0.24
C PRO A 234 22.39 5.42 0.63
N ASN A 235 22.94 4.85 1.72
CA ASN A 235 22.21 3.96 2.62
C ASN A 235 21.10 4.71 3.38
N GLU A 236 21.39 5.87 3.97
CA GLU A 236 20.36 6.67 4.65
C GLU A 236 19.27 7.15 3.69
N THR A 237 19.66 7.47 2.45
CA THR A 237 18.71 7.80 1.37
C THR A 237 17.79 6.62 1.07
N ALA A 238 18.37 5.42 0.91
CA ALA A 238 17.59 4.21 0.65
C ALA A 238 16.62 3.86 1.78
N LEU A 239 17.07 3.98 3.04
CA LEU A 239 16.22 3.78 4.21
C LEU A 239 15.07 4.80 4.27
N ALA A 240 15.38 6.08 4.06
CA ALA A 240 14.36 7.13 4.07
C ALA A 240 13.30 6.92 2.98
N ILE A 241 13.71 6.43 1.81
CA ILE A 241 12.80 6.10 0.70
C ILE A 241 11.94 4.88 1.04
N GLN A 242 12.53 3.78 1.53
CA GLN A 242 11.76 2.60 1.97
C GLN A 242 10.70 3.03 2.99
N ASN A 243 11.11 3.79 4.01
CA ASN A 243 10.23 4.27 5.07
C ASN A 243 9.12 5.17 4.54
N PHE A 244 9.42 6.03 3.58
CA PHE A 244 8.40 6.85 2.93
C PHE A 244 7.35 5.98 2.24
N VAL A 245 7.78 5.05 1.39
CA VAL A 245 6.85 4.20 0.62
C VAL A 245 5.99 3.33 1.53
N CYS A 246 6.58 2.67 2.55
CA CYS A 246 5.85 1.84 3.50
C CYS A 246 4.76 2.60 4.28
N ASN A 247 4.99 3.89 4.58
CA ASN A 247 4.03 4.72 5.30
C ASN A 247 3.03 5.44 4.39
N PHE A 248 3.38 5.63 3.12
CA PHE A 248 2.61 6.42 2.17
C PHE A 248 1.63 5.56 1.37
N LEU A 249 2.07 4.41 0.85
CA LEU A 249 1.23 3.53 0.04
C LEU A 249 0.33 2.67 0.91
N LYS A 250 -0.92 2.52 0.48
CA LYS A 250 -1.89 1.59 1.06
C LYS A 250 -1.96 0.36 0.17
N TYR A 251 -1.64 -0.81 0.73
CA TYR A 251 -1.70 -2.06 -0.02
C TYR A 251 -3.13 -2.36 -0.46
N LYS A 252 -3.34 -2.56 -1.75
CA LYS A 252 -4.65 -2.93 -2.29
C LYS A 252 -4.49 -3.79 -3.54
N TYR A 253 -5.14 -4.95 -3.54
CA TYR A 253 -5.12 -5.84 -4.70
C TYR A 253 -5.76 -5.19 -5.92
N ASP A 254 -5.23 -5.57 -7.07
CA ASP A 254 -5.70 -5.17 -8.39
C ASP A 254 -7.16 -5.57 -8.70
N ASP A 255 -7.61 -6.69 -8.12
CA ASP A 255 -9.01 -7.14 -8.17
C ASP A 255 -9.98 -6.14 -7.51
N GLU A 256 -9.52 -5.28 -6.57
CA GLU A 256 -10.35 -4.30 -5.87
C GLU A 256 -10.16 -2.85 -6.37
N THR A 257 -9.10 -2.57 -7.14
CA THR A 257 -8.78 -1.24 -7.69
C THR A 257 -9.21 -1.05 -9.15
N VAL A 258 -9.16 -2.11 -9.98
CA VAL A 258 -9.33 -1.93 -11.45
C VAL A 258 -10.19 -2.98 -12.18
N ASP A 259 -10.76 -4.00 -11.51
CA ASP A 259 -11.36 -5.17 -12.19
C ASP A 259 -10.39 -5.79 -13.23
N CYS A 260 -9.09 -5.55 -13.09
CA CYS A 260 -7.98 -6.07 -13.90
C CYS A 260 -7.08 -6.79 -12.90
N PRO A 261 -6.77 -8.09 -13.05
CA PRO A 261 -6.13 -8.84 -11.95
C PRO A 261 -4.68 -8.49 -11.65
N GLU A 262 -4.00 -7.77 -12.55
CA GLU A 262 -2.60 -7.35 -12.43
C GLU A 262 -2.45 -6.10 -13.34
N PHE A 263 -2.14 -4.92 -12.80
CA PHE A 263 -2.07 -3.64 -13.50
C PHE A 263 -0.95 -2.79 -12.90
N TRP A 264 0.25 -2.96 -13.46
CA TRP A 264 1.43 -2.26 -12.98
C TRP A 264 1.27 -0.75 -13.15
N LEU A 265 1.39 -0.02 -12.04
CA LEU A 265 1.36 1.43 -11.97
C LEU A 265 2.73 2.02 -12.30
N PHE A 266 2.72 3.12 -13.06
CA PHE A 266 3.90 3.97 -13.13
C PHE A 266 4.12 4.69 -11.79
N PRO A 267 5.36 5.07 -11.43
CA PRO A 267 5.63 5.75 -10.16
C PRO A 267 4.75 6.99 -9.90
N PHE A 268 4.44 7.78 -10.94
CA PHE A 268 3.56 8.94 -10.80
C PHE A 268 2.09 8.54 -10.59
N GLU A 269 1.66 7.37 -11.06
CA GLU A 269 0.32 6.82 -10.82
C GLU A 269 0.24 6.37 -9.36
N SER A 270 1.21 5.61 -8.84
CA SER A 270 1.28 5.19 -7.43
C SER A 270 1.29 6.38 -6.47
N ILE A 271 2.04 7.45 -6.79
CA ILE A 271 2.04 8.69 -5.98
C ILE A 271 0.67 9.38 -6.00
N GLN A 272 -0.04 9.37 -7.13
CA GLN A 272 -1.34 10.07 -7.26
C GLN A 272 -2.52 9.26 -6.73
N SER A 273 -2.41 7.95 -6.73
CA SER A 273 -3.45 7.03 -6.27
C SER A 273 -3.30 6.71 -4.77
N GLU A 274 -2.09 6.83 -4.20
CA GLU A 274 -1.71 6.39 -2.84
C GLU A 274 -1.97 4.90 -2.57
N ILE A 275 -2.19 4.12 -3.61
CA ILE A 275 -2.49 2.69 -3.55
C ILE A 275 -1.58 1.95 -4.52
N GLY A 276 -1.30 0.70 -4.20
CA GLY A 276 -0.62 -0.24 -5.08
C GLY A 276 -0.48 -1.61 -4.42
N ASP A 277 0.05 -2.55 -5.16
CA ASP A 277 0.43 -3.88 -4.68
C ASP A 277 1.95 -4.14 -4.86
N CYS A 278 2.37 -5.40 -4.80
CA CYS A 278 3.76 -5.74 -4.56
C CYS A 278 4.73 -5.08 -5.57
N GLU A 279 4.42 -5.13 -6.86
CA GLU A 279 5.22 -4.54 -7.92
C GLU A 279 5.17 -3.01 -7.90
N ASP A 280 4.03 -2.40 -7.56
CA ASP A 280 3.83 -0.97 -7.66
C ASP A 280 4.75 -0.24 -6.69
N GLY A 281 4.76 -0.70 -5.44
CA GLY A 281 5.67 -0.16 -4.43
C GLY A 281 7.12 -0.52 -4.70
N ALA A 282 7.41 -1.69 -5.28
CA ALA A 282 8.78 -2.04 -5.70
C ALA A 282 9.31 -1.12 -6.81
N ILE A 283 8.48 -0.84 -7.82
CA ILE A 283 8.75 0.09 -8.91
C ILE A 283 8.90 1.51 -8.38
N LEU A 284 8.03 1.93 -7.44
CA LEU A 284 8.11 3.25 -6.83
C LEU A 284 9.40 3.43 -6.01
N ILE A 285 9.78 2.45 -5.17
CA ILE A 285 11.05 2.48 -4.44
C ILE A 285 12.20 2.59 -5.44
N ALA A 286 12.25 1.72 -6.46
CA ALA A 286 13.34 1.73 -7.45
C ALA A 286 13.45 3.08 -8.17
N ALA A 287 12.32 3.66 -8.58
CA ALA A 287 12.28 4.95 -9.24
C ALA A 287 12.69 6.09 -8.31
N LEU A 288 12.28 6.09 -7.04
CA LEU A 288 12.70 7.09 -6.06
C LEU A 288 14.20 6.98 -5.77
N LEU A 289 14.77 5.78 -5.62
CA LEU A 289 16.21 5.58 -5.41
C LEU A 289 17.02 6.17 -6.57
N ILE A 290 16.65 5.84 -7.81
CA ILE A 290 17.34 6.31 -9.02
C ILE A 290 17.22 7.83 -9.16
N ASN A 291 16.01 8.39 -8.97
CA ASN A 291 15.81 9.85 -9.06
C ASN A 291 16.41 10.60 -7.87
N ALA A 292 16.60 9.95 -6.73
CA ALA A 292 17.34 10.49 -5.58
C ALA A 292 18.85 10.39 -5.78
N GLY A 293 19.33 9.95 -6.94
CA GLY A 293 20.74 9.93 -7.34
C GLY A 293 21.48 8.64 -7.00
N ILE A 294 20.82 7.55 -6.63
CA ILE A 294 21.49 6.25 -6.54
C ILE A 294 21.75 5.73 -7.96
N PRO A 295 23.00 5.30 -8.29
CA PRO A 295 23.29 4.74 -9.61
C PRO A 295 22.37 3.56 -9.96
N ASN A 296 21.87 3.54 -11.19
CA ASN A 296 20.91 2.55 -11.69
C ASN A 296 21.33 1.08 -11.46
N TRP A 297 22.60 0.76 -11.64
CA TRP A 297 23.18 -0.57 -11.49
C TRP A 297 23.20 -1.04 -10.01
N ARG A 298 22.92 -0.14 -9.06
CA ARG A 298 22.73 -0.46 -7.63
C ARG A 298 21.28 -0.75 -7.27
N VAL A 299 20.34 -0.66 -8.20
CA VAL A 299 18.89 -0.77 -7.93
C VAL A 299 18.27 -1.75 -8.90
N LYS A 300 17.45 -2.68 -8.40
CA LYS A 300 16.65 -3.57 -9.25
C LYS A 300 15.29 -3.84 -8.62
N VAL A 301 14.26 -3.91 -9.43
CA VAL A 301 13.00 -4.57 -9.08
C VAL A 301 13.18 -6.06 -9.33
N CYS A 302 12.71 -6.88 -8.40
CA CYS A 302 12.72 -8.34 -8.46
C CYS A 302 11.29 -8.85 -8.53
N ALA A 303 11.04 -9.79 -9.42
CA ALA A 303 9.88 -10.67 -9.35
C ALA A 303 10.40 -12.08 -9.03
N ALA A 304 9.89 -12.66 -7.95
CA ALA A 304 10.41 -13.89 -7.40
C ALA A 304 9.33 -14.68 -6.67
N GLN A 305 9.72 -15.84 -6.17
CA GLN A 305 9.00 -16.55 -5.12
C GLN A 305 9.50 -16.15 -3.74
N VAL A 306 8.57 -16.04 -2.81
CA VAL A 306 8.83 -15.89 -1.38
C VAL A 306 8.03 -16.94 -0.60
N PHE A 307 8.35 -17.16 0.68
CA PHE A 307 7.49 -17.97 1.54
C PHE A 307 6.06 -17.46 1.48
N ALA A 308 5.13 -18.37 1.24
CA ALA A 308 3.73 -18.04 1.00
C ALA A 308 3.18 -17.17 2.13
N ASP A 309 2.50 -16.11 1.71
CA ASP A 309 1.82 -15.20 2.59
C ASP A 309 0.40 -14.96 2.08
N PRO A 310 -0.62 -15.21 2.89
CA PRO A 310 -2.01 -15.11 2.44
C PRO A 310 -2.41 -13.70 1.98
N VAL A 311 -1.64 -12.67 2.34
CA VAL A 311 -1.89 -11.31 1.88
C VAL A 311 -0.94 -10.95 0.74
N PHE A 312 0.36 -11.00 0.98
CA PHE A 312 1.35 -10.40 0.08
C PHE A 312 1.96 -11.36 -0.94
N ALA A 313 1.76 -12.67 -0.75
CA ALA A 313 2.27 -13.72 -1.64
C ALA A 313 1.36 -14.97 -1.59
N PRO A 314 0.07 -14.84 -1.97
CA PRO A 314 -0.90 -15.91 -1.79
C PRO A 314 -0.56 -17.12 -2.67
N SER A 315 -0.63 -18.32 -2.09
CA SER A 315 -0.32 -19.57 -2.78
C SER A 315 -0.96 -20.77 -2.09
N ASP A 316 -1.30 -21.78 -2.89
CA ASP A 316 -1.69 -23.11 -2.40
C ASP A 316 -0.47 -23.99 -2.05
N THR A 317 0.75 -23.48 -2.24
CA THR A 317 2.03 -24.15 -1.96
C THR A 317 2.84 -23.37 -0.92
N GLU A 318 4.02 -23.87 -0.55
CA GLU A 318 4.92 -23.20 0.42
C GLU A 318 5.48 -21.86 -0.11
N LEU A 319 5.37 -21.60 -1.42
CA LEU A 319 5.92 -20.43 -2.09
C LEU A 319 4.86 -19.65 -2.86
N GLY A 320 4.80 -18.34 -2.67
CA GLY A 320 3.96 -17.42 -3.43
C GLY A 320 4.76 -16.47 -4.31
N GLY A 321 4.15 -15.99 -5.39
CA GLY A 321 4.73 -14.95 -6.22
C GLY A 321 4.74 -13.61 -5.48
N HIS A 322 5.81 -12.85 -5.64
CA HIS A 322 5.97 -11.55 -5.01
C HIS A 322 6.95 -10.67 -5.78
N ALA A 323 6.76 -9.35 -5.70
CA ALA A 323 7.67 -8.37 -6.24
C ALA A 323 8.18 -7.39 -5.18
N TYR A 324 9.48 -7.08 -5.23
CA TYR A 324 10.18 -6.24 -4.26
C TYR A 324 11.36 -5.52 -4.89
N CYS A 325 11.85 -4.45 -4.27
CA CYS A 325 13.08 -3.79 -4.70
C CYS A 325 14.29 -4.41 -3.99
N ILE A 326 15.42 -4.53 -4.68
CA ILE A 326 16.73 -4.77 -4.07
C ILE A 326 17.65 -3.59 -4.33
N TYR A 327 18.48 -3.32 -3.34
CA TYR A 327 19.45 -2.24 -3.36
C TYR A 327 20.84 -2.79 -3.03
N LEU A 328 21.82 -2.42 -3.83
CA LEU A 328 23.22 -2.78 -3.61
C LEU A 328 23.82 -1.79 -2.61
N ALA A 329 23.72 -2.12 -1.33
CA ALA A 329 24.09 -1.27 -0.21
C ALA A 329 25.61 -1.18 0.01
N ASP A 330 26.07 -0.04 0.53
CA ASP A 330 27.43 0.09 1.04
C ASP A 330 27.60 -0.79 2.29
N ARG A 331 28.55 -1.73 2.25
CA ARG A 331 28.79 -2.78 3.25
C ARG A 331 30.29 -2.93 3.49
N GLU A 332 30.82 -2.07 4.33
CA GLU A 332 32.27 -2.01 4.64
C GLU A 332 32.82 -3.32 5.23
N ASP A 333 31.94 -4.11 5.84
CA ASP A 333 32.20 -5.45 6.38
C ASP A 333 32.37 -6.53 5.31
N SER A 334 31.94 -6.29 4.06
CA SER A 334 32.12 -7.23 2.95
C SER A 334 33.41 -6.98 2.16
N GLU A 335 34.02 -8.06 1.65
CA GLU A 335 35.13 -7.98 0.69
C GLU A 335 34.77 -7.13 -0.54
N ARG A 336 33.51 -7.19 -0.98
CA ARG A 336 33.02 -6.45 -2.15
C ARG A 336 32.72 -5.00 -1.87
N LYS A 337 32.67 -4.59 -0.60
CA LYS A 337 32.20 -3.27 -0.12
C LYS A 337 30.75 -2.93 -0.48
N LEU A 338 30.09 -3.80 -1.25
CA LEU A 338 28.76 -3.67 -1.78
C LEU A 338 28.06 -5.02 -1.70
N GLU A 339 26.88 -5.08 -1.09
CA GLU A 339 26.05 -6.29 -1.08
C GLU A 339 24.58 -5.95 -1.28
N TRP A 340 23.85 -6.87 -1.92
CA TRP A 340 22.42 -6.72 -2.17
C TRP A 340 21.64 -6.93 -0.88
N VAL A 341 20.79 -5.97 -0.55
CA VAL A 341 19.78 -6.05 0.49
C VAL A 341 18.39 -5.86 -0.13
N ILE A 342 17.36 -6.26 0.60
CA ILE A 342 15.98 -6.18 0.16
C ILE A 342 15.34 -4.92 0.75
N LEU A 343 14.62 -4.20 -0.10
CA LEU A 343 13.77 -3.07 0.24
C LEU A 343 12.35 -3.43 -0.14
N ASP A 344 11.72 -4.22 0.71
CA ASP A 344 10.33 -4.60 0.56
C ASP A 344 9.45 -3.53 1.19
N TRP A 345 8.28 -3.32 0.59
CA TRP A 345 7.36 -2.28 1.00
C TRP A 345 6.07 -2.83 1.60
N CYS A 346 5.75 -4.11 1.37
CA CYS A 346 4.49 -4.69 1.80
C CYS A 346 4.66 -6.02 2.55
N TYR A 347 5.57 -6.90 2.14
CA TYR A 347 5.68 -8.25 2.70
C TYR A 347 6.52 -8.32 3.99
N LEU A 348 7.84 -8.13 3.91
CA LEU A 348 8.74 -8.02 5.08
C LEU A 348 9.47 -6.68 5.05
N GLN A 349 8.76 -5.64 5.51
CA GLN A 349 9.10 -4.24 5.23
C GLN A 349 10.32 -3.69 5.99
N ASP A 350 10.59 -4.22 7.20
CA ASP A 350 11.69 -3.84 8.09
C ASP A 350 12.21 -2.37 8.03
N PRO A 351 11.32 -1.34 8.02
CA PRO A 351 11.70 0.06 7.77
C PRO A 351 12.58 0.68 8.88
N GLU A 352 12.55 0.10 10.07
CA GLU A 352 13.34 0.53 11.21
C GLU A 352 14.80 0.02 11.21
N ILE A 353 15.10 -0.99 10.38
CA ILE A 353 16.42 -1.62 10.36
C ILE A 353 17.37 -0.84 9.45
N PRO A 354 18.52 -0.35 9.97
CA PRO A 354 19.54 0.29 9.14
C PRO A 354 19.97 -0.61 7.98
N ILE A 355 20.21 -0.02 6.81
CA ILE A 355 20.52 -0.74 5.57
C ILE A 355 21.71 -1.70 5.74
N GLU A 356 22.77 -1.25 6.42
CA GLU A 356 23.97 -2.03 6.71
C GLU A 356 23.74 -3.20 7.67
N GLU A 357 22.63 -3.20 8.40
CA GLU A 357 22.25 -4.29 9.32
C GLU A 357 21.25 -5.26 8.66
N LYS A 358 20.62 -4.88 7.55
CA LYS A 358 19.67 -5.72 6.85
C LYS A 358 20.31 -7.05 6.40
N PRO A 359 19.55 -8.17 6.49
CA PRO A 359 19.98 -9.46 5.95
C PRO A 359 20.28 -9.38 4.45
N LEU A 360 21.29 -10.14 4.01
CA LEU A 360 21.70 -10.13 2.61
C LEU A 360 20.68 -10.87 1.73
N ALA A 361 20.35 -10.29 0.57
CA ALA A 361 19.43 -10.89 -0.39
C ALA A 361 19.89 -12.28 -0.87
N ARG A 362 21.21 -12.48 -1.03
CA ARG A 362 21.79 -13.81 -1.39
C ARG A 362 21.57 -14.91 -0.35
N ASN A 363 21.22 -14.55 0.87
CA ASN A 363 20.90 -15.48 1.96
C ASN A 363 19.37 -15.62 2.15
N GLY A 364 18.58 -15.13 1.18
CA GLY A 364 17.13 -15.12 1.23
C GLY A 364 16.53 -14.00 2.08
N GLY A 365 17.28 -12.95 2.38
CA GLY A 365 16.77 -11.80 3.13
C GLY A 365 16.32 -12.14 4.55
N GLN A 366 15.30 -11.44 5.04
CA GLN A 366 14.76 -11.67 6.38
C GLN A 366 14.20 -13.10 6.48
N GLU A 367 14.68 -13.84 7.50
CA GLU A 367 14.27 -15.23 7.79
C GLU A 367 14.48 -16.22 6.63
N GLY A 368 15.26 -15.85 5.62
CA GLY A 368 15.38 -16.66 4.40
C GLY A 368 14.10 -16.69 3.57
N ALA A 369 13.20 -15.70 3.72
CA ALA A 369 11.89 -15.72 3.08
C ALA A 369 11.91 -15.55 1.56
N TYR A 370 12.98 -14.98 1.00
CA TYR A 370 13.09 -14.65 -0.42
C TYR A 370 13.84 -15.73 -1.19
N GLN A 371 13.17 -16.34 -2.16
CA GLN A 371 13.61 -17.59 -2.80
C GLN A 371 13.88 -17.37 -4.28
N GLU A 372 13.14 -18.07 -5.15
CA GLU A 372 13.47 -18.19 -6.57
C GLU A 372 13.19 -16.90 -7.34
N VAL A 373 14.24 -16.15 -7.70
CA VAL A 373 14.13 -14.97 -8.55
C VAL A 373 13.87 -15.40 -10.00
N TRP A 374 12.71 -15.02 -10.53
CA TRP A 374 12.36 -15.25 -11.93
C TRP A 374 13.06 -14.25 -12.84
N PHE A 375 13.01 -12.97 -12.46
CA PHE A 375 13.63 -11.91 -13.21
C PHE A 375 13.87 -10.65 -12.37
N THR A 376 14.76 -9.80 -12.88
CA THR A 376 15.00 -8.47 -12.31
C THR A 376 15.11 -7.41 -13.39
N PHE A 377 14.81 -6.15 -13.06
CA PHE A 377 14.99 -5.04 -14.01
C PHE A 377 15.26 -3.71 -13.30
N ASN A 378 15.81 -2.75 -14.05
CA ASN A 378 15.88 -1.34 -13.70
C ASN A 378 15.52 -0.49 -14.93
N ASN A 379 15.87 0.80 -14.96
CA ASN A 379 15.56 1.66 -16.10
C ASN A 379 16.40 1.41 -17.36
N GLU A 380 17.50 0.65 -17.27
CA GLU A 380 18.44 0.41 -18.38
C GLU A 380 18.46 -1.04 -18.85
N ASN A 381 18.44 -1.98 -17.90
CA ASN A 381 18.65 -3.40 -18.12
C ASN A 381 17.55 -4.24 -17.46
N SER A 382 17.33 -5.41 -18.04
CA SER A 382 16.47 -6.46 -17.51
C SER A 382 17.22 -7.79 -17.63
N TRP A 383 17.14 -8.62 -16.60
CA TRP A 383 17.92 -9.85 -16.45
C TRP A 383 16.99 -11.03 -16.14
N ALA A 384 17.14 -12.11 -16.90
CA ALA A 384 16.43 -13.37 -16.73
C ALA A 384 17.21 -14.51 -17.42
N GLN A 385 16.89 -15.77 -17.08
CA GLN A 385 17.50 -16.95 -17.72
C GLN A 385 17.09 -17.13 -19.20
N SER A 386 15.97 -16.53 -19.60
CA SER A 386 15.49 -16.49 -20.98
C SER A 386 14.59 -15.28 -21.19
N SER A 387 14.33 -14.89 -22.44
CA SER A 387 13.32 -13.87 -22.76
C SER A 387 11.92 -14.47 -22.64
N PHE A 388 10.99 -13.75 -22.01
CA PHE A 388 9.60 -14.19 -21.89
C PHE A 388 8.63 -13.01 -21.75
N GLU A 389 7.35 -13.34 -21.90
CA GLU A 389 6.22 -12.45 -21.69
C GLU A 389 5.66 -12.68 -20.29
N VAL A 390 5.48 -11.61 -19.52
CA VAL A 390 4.60 -11.63 -18.34
C VAL A 390 3.17 -11.60 -18.88
N ARG A 391 2.52 -12.77 -18.89
CA ARG A 391 1.18 -12.98 -19.48
C ARG A 391 0.10 -12.84 -18.42
N GLU A 392 -0.87 -11.96 -18.68
CA GLU A 392 -2.08 -11.88 -17.86
C GLU A 392 -3.26 -12.56 -18.52
N GLY A 393 -3.98 -13.35 -17.71
CA GLY A 393 -5.22 -13.99 -18.11
C GLY A 393 -6.39 -13.51 -17.27
N ARG A 394 -7.04 -12.40 -17.66
CA ARG A 394 -8.51 -12.14 -17.56
C ARG A 394 -8.80 -10.66 -17.85
N ILE A 395 -9.65 -10.44 -18.85
CA ILE A 395 -10.11 -9.11 -19.27
C ILE A 395 -11.12 -8.56 -18.27
N SER A 396 -10.89 -7.33 -17.77
CA SER A 396 -11.93 -6.49 -17.16
C SER A 396 -13.08 -6.26 -18.15
N LYS A 397 -14.18 -7.00 -18.00
CA LYS A 397 -15.43 -6.69 -18.69
C LYS A 397 -16.22 -5.70 -17.85
N ASN A 398 -15.87 -4.42 -17.99
CA ASN A 398 -16.67 -3.22 -17.67
C ASN A 398 -16.19 -2.40 -16.47
N ARG A 399 -15.47 -1.29 -16.71
CA ARG A 399 -15.76 0.00 -16.05
C ARG A 399 -15.07 1.20 -16.71
N ILE A 400 -15.79 2.32 -16.73
CA ILE A 400 -15.24 3.68 -16.85
C ILE A 400 -15.15 4.16 -15.40
N THR A 401 -13.96 4.07 -14.80
CA THR A 401 -13.73 4.61 -13.45
C THR A 401 -13.75 6.13 -13.53
N LYS A 402 -14.42 6.81 -12.59
CA LYS A 402 -14.48 8.28 -12.62
C LYS A 402 -13.13 8.85 -12.21
N LYS A 403 -12.69 9.94 -12.86
CA LYS A 403 -11.40 10.59 -12.61
C LYS A 403 -11.18 10.93 -11.13
N GLU A 404 -12.26 11.27 -10.43
CA GLU A 404 -12.23 11.64 -9.00
C GLU A 404 -12.07 10.45 -8.05
N GLU A 405 -12.18 9.20 -8.53
CA GLU A 405 -12.09 7.99 -7.72
C GLU A 405 -10.66 7.38 -7.71
N VAL A 406 -9.75 7.85 -8.56
CA VAL A 406 -8.42 7.22 -8.79
C VAL A 406 -7.24 8.19 -8.68
N LEU A 407 -7.45 9.49 -8.94
CA LEU A 407 -6.34 10.47 -9.00
C LEU A 407 -6.64 11.65 -8.08
N ALA A 408 -5.86 11.78 -7.00
CA ALA A 408 -5.83 13.01 -6.22
C ALA A 408 -5.19 14.14 -7.05
N PRO A 409 -5.73 15.38 -7.05
CA PRO A 409 -5.08 16.50 -7.70
C PRO A 409 -3.67 16.71 -7.14
N LEU A 410 -2.67 16.92 -8.01
CA LEU A 410 -1.28 17.10 -7.59
C LEU A 410 -1.15 18.17 -6.49
N GLU A 411 -1.86 19.30 -6.63
CA GLU A 411 -1.90 20.36 -5.62
C GLU A 411 -2.33 19.87 -4.23
N ASP A 412 -3.25 18.90 -4.14
CA ASP A 412 -3.73 18.36 -2.87
C ASP A 412 -2.72 17.37 -2.26
N ILE A 413 -2.01 16.60 -3.09
CA ILE A 413 -0.89 15.76 -2.66
C ILE A 413 0.23 16.64 -2.09
N LEU A 414 0.57 17.75 -2.78
CA LEU A 414 1.60 18.68 -2.33
C LEU A 414 1.22 19.36 -1.01
N LYS A 415 -0.07 19.72 -0.85
CA LYS A 415 -0.59 20.25 0.43
C LYS A 415 -0.48 19.24 1.56
N HIS A 416 -0.77 17.96 1.29
CA HIS A 416 -0.67 16.91 2.31
C HIS A 416 0.77 16.74 2.80
N LEU A 417 1.73 16.64 1.87
CA LEU A 417 3.15 16.53 2.19
C LEU A 417 3.67 17.75 2.95
N ALA A 418 3.26 18.97 2.54
CA ALA A 418 3.61 20.21 3.22
C ALA A 418 2.99 20.32 4.63
N SER A 419 1.78 19.79 4.83
CA SER A 419 1.12 19.75 6.15
C SER A 419 1.91 18.91 7.15
N ASP A 420 2.48 17.78 6.73
CA ASP A 420 3.26 16.91 7.60
C ASP A 420 4.61 17.53 7.98
N GLU A 421 5.22 18.27 7.05
CA GLU A 421 6.45 19.02 7.32
C GLU A 421 6.21 20.22 8.23
N LEU A 422 5.11 20.94 8.02
CA LEU A 422 4.65 22.00 8.91
C LEU A 422 4.39 21.45 10.32
N ASN A 423 3.73 20.30 10.46
CA ASN A 423 3.51 19.67 11.77
C ASN A 423 4.81 19.28 12.49
N LYS A 424 5.83 18.81 11.74
CA LYS A 424 7.17 18.54 12.31
C LYS A 424 7.86 19.82 12.76
N ILE A 425 7.75 20.91 12.00
CA ILE A 425 8.28 22.23 12.35
C ILE A 425 7.54 22.79 13.59
N PHE A 426 6.22 22.75 13.63
CA PHE A 426 5.43 23.26 14.75
C PHE A 426 5.72 22.50 16.05
N LYS A 427 5.89 21.17 16.00
CA LYS A 427 6.38 20.37 17.13
C LYS A 427 7.80 20.77 17.56
N LYS A 428 8.71 21.01 16.62
CA LYS A 428 10.10 21.41 16.91
C LYS A 428 10.17 22.77 17.63
N TYR A 429 9.24 23.68 17.35
CA TYR A 429 9.20 25.03 17.93
C TYR A 429 8.14 25.22 19.02
N ASN A 430 7.47 24.13 19.44
CA ASN A 430 6.44 24.13 20.48
C ASN A 430 5.31 25.16 20.22
N LEU A 431 4.91 25.26 18.95
CA LEU A 431 3.83 26.13 18.50
C LEU A 431 2.55 25.31 18.37
N GLU A 432 1.52 25.68 19.13
CA GLU A 432 0.17 25.11 19.00
C GLU A 432 -0.59 25.84 17.87
N ILE A 433 -1.29 25.08 17.03
CA ILE A 433 -2.14 25.59 15.95
C ILE A 433 -3.59 25.43 16.40
N GLU A 434 -4.36 26.52 16.46
CA GLU A 434 -5.82 26.50 16.65
C GLU A 434 -6.57 26.06 15.38
#